data_AF-A0A2W6BS35-F1
#
_entry.id   AF-A0A2W6BS35-F1
#
_cell.length_a   1.000
_cell.length_b   1.000
_cell.length_c   1.000
_cell.angle_alpha   90.00
_cell.angle_beta   90.00
_cell.angle_gamma   90.00
#
_symmetry.space_group_name_H-M   'P 1'
#
loop_
_entity.id
_entity.type
_entity.pdbx_description
1 polymer ?
#
loop_
_entity_poly.entity_id
_entity_poly.type
_entity_poly.pdbx_seq_one_letter_code
_entity_poly.pdbx_strand_id
1 'polypeptide(L)'
;MRVVQFTPPGSACSIVFGTGMQEISDMQPGSVKGLHLMVADMEAARAALVGRGLEVGEITNLGGVKYAGFSDPDGNLWLLQEFPPEMRQPGQSFYTFS
;
A
#
# COMPACT_ATOMS: atom_id res chain seq x y z
N MET A 1 3.20 13.82 21.74
CA MET A 1 3.03 13.56 20.30
C MET A 1 4.20 12.73 19.82
N ARG A 2 3.92 11.61 19.14
CA ARG A 2 4.93 10.75 18.49
C ARG A 2 4.38 10.39 17.12
N VAL A 3 5.12 10.71 16.06
CA VAL A 3 4.64 10.54 14.69
C VAL A 3 5.74 9.93 13.83
N VAL A 4 5.37 8.93 13.04
CA VAL A 4 6.17 8.38 11.96
C VAL A 4 5.36 8.56 10.67
N GLN A 5 5.97 9.23 9.69
CA GLN A 5 5.35 9.48 8.39
C GLN A 5 6.17 8.82 7.29
N PHE A 6 5.48 8.15 6.37
CA PHE A 6 6.04 7.58 5.16
C PHE A 6 5.37 8.22 3.94
N THR A 7 6.16 8.76 3.03
CA THR A 7 5.71 9.20 1.72
C THR A 7 6.35 8.28 0.68
N PRO A 8 5.60 7.29 0.14
CA PRO A 8 6.14 6.41 -0.88
C PRO A 8 6.71 7.24 -2.05
N PRO A 9 7.89 6.87 -2.59
CA PRO A 9 8.46 7.60 -3.71
C PRO A 9 7.45 7.73 -4.85
N GLY A 10 7.24 8.98 -5.31
CA GLY A 10 6.39 9.26 -6.48
C GLY A 10 4.90 9.35 -6.14
N SER A 11 4.53 9.11 -4.89
CA SER A 11 3.19 9.35 -4.40
C SER A 11 3.01 10.80 -3.93
N ALA A 12 1.84 11.37 -4.22
CA ALA A 12 1.38 12.61 -3.61
C ALA A 12 0.74 12.37 -2.22
N CYS A 13 0.65 11.12 -1.77
CA CYS A 13 0.02 10.72 -0.51
C CYS A 13 1.07 10.31 0.53
N SER A 14 0.75 10.53 1.80
CA SER A 14 1.56 10.09 2.93
C SER A 14 0.74 9.19 3.84
N ILE A 15 1.41 8.24 4.48
CA ILE A 15 0.83 7.36 5.49
C ILE A 15 1.47 7.72 6.83
N VAL A 16 0.64 7.95 7.83
CA VAL A 16 1.07 8.42 9.14
C VAL A 16 0.64 7.44 10.22
N PHE A 17 1.56 7.15 11.13
CA PHE A 17 1.33 6.37 12.34
C PHE A 17 1.73 7.23 13.52
N GLY A 18 0.99 7.18 14.63
CA GLY A 18 1.40 7.94 15.80
C GLY A 18 0.32 8.18 16.84
N THR A 19 0.73 8.86 17.91
CA THR A 19 -0.14 9.26 19.02
C THR A 19 -0.09 10.77 19.26
N GLY A 20 -1.21 11.32 19.74
CA GLY A 20 -1.38 12.74 20.00
C GLY A 20 -1.75 13.57 18.76
N MET A 21 -2.43 12.95 17.78
CA MET A 21 -2.94 13.57 16.54
C MET A 21 -4.48 13.53 16.47
N GLN A 22 -5.14 13.79 17.60
CA GLN A 22 -6.61 13.86 17.73
C GLN A 22 -7.30 12.65 17.07
N GLU A 23 -8.12 12.89 16.04
CA GLU A 23 -8.93 11.90 15.36
C GLU A 23 -8.12 10.67 14.90
N ILE A 24 -6.87 10.85 14.46
CA ILE A 24 -6.01 9.72 14.06
C ILE A 24 -5.64 8.84 15.26
N SER A 25 -5.44 9.46 16.43
CA SER A 25 -5.14 8.74 17.68
C SER A 25 -6.37 8.07 18.29
N ASP A 26 -7.57 8.56 17.96
CA ASP A 26 -8.84 8.00 18.44
C ASP A 26 -9.29 6.80 17.60
N MET A 27 -8.70 6.59 16.41
CA MET A 27 -8.94 5.41 15.60
C MET A 27 -8.48 4.14 16.32
N GLN A 28 -9.37 3.13 16.35
CA GLN A 28 -9.03 1.82 16.90
C GLN A 28 -7.89 1.18 16.06
N PRO A 29 -6.82 0.64 16.68
CA PRO A 29 -5.81 -0.13 15.96
C PRO A 29 -6.44 -1.29 15.16
N GLY A 30 -5.96 -1.51 13.94
CA GLY A 30 -6.50 -2.54 13.05
C GLY A 30 -7.76 -2.17 12.30
N SER A 31 -8.31 -0.97 12.50
CA SER A 31 -9.56 -0.53 11.89
C SER A 31 -9.44 -0.12 10.43
N VAL A 32 -8.24 0.19 9.94
CA VAL A 32 -8.06 0.62 8.55
C VAL A 32 -8.19 -0.59 7.62
N LYS A 33 -9.18 -0.53 6.72
CA LYS A 33 -9.41 -1.50 5.65
C LYS A 33 -9.51 -0.76 4.32
N GLY A 34 -9.04 -1.38 3.24
CA GLY A 34 -9.12 -0.79 1.90
C GLY A 34 -8.06 0.28 1.63
N LEU A 35 -6.89 0.21 2.26
CA LEU A 35 -5.73 1.01 1.85
C LEU A 35 -5.05 0.33 0.65
N HIS A 36 -5.03 1.01 -0.50
CA HIS A 36 -4.43 0.52 -1.73
C HIS A 36 -3.06 1.15 -1.97
N LEU A 37 -2.03 0.32 -2.12
CA LEU A 37 -0.67 0.69 -2.48
C LEU A 37 -0.42 0.27 -3.93
N MET A 38 -0.26 1.24 -4.80
CA MET A 38 0.03 0.98 -6.20
C MET A 38 1.48 0.51 -6.38
N VAL A 39 1.69 -0.61 -7.08
CA VAL A 39 3.01 -1.21 -7.35
C VAL A 39 3.27 -1.42 -8.85
N ALA A 40 4.52 -1.22 -9.27
CA ALA A 40 4.91 -1.28 -10.68
C ALA A 40 4.92 -2.71 -11.23
N ASP A 41 5.27 -3.63 -10.34
CA ASP A 41 5.43 -5.06 -10.58
C ASP A 41 4.99 -5.79 -9.31
N MET A 42 3.86 -6.49 -9.41
CA MET A 42 3.26 -7.23 -8.31
C MET A 42 4.14 -8.39 -7.84
N GLU A 43 4.79 -9.09 -8.76
CA GLU A 43 5.63 -10.25 -8.41
C GLU A 43 6.86 -9.81 -7.62
N ALA A 44 7.53 -8.76 -8.10
CA ALA A 44 8.69 -8.20 -7.42
C ALA A 44 8.31 -7.63 -6.04
N ALA A 45 7.20 -6.89 -5.95
CA ALA A 45 6.73 -6.32 -4.69
C ALA A 45 6.35 -7.41 -3.67
N ARG A 46 5.58 -8.42 -4.10
CA ARG A 46 5.20 -9.54 -3.25
C ARG A 46 6.41 -10.33 -2.78
N ALA A 47 7.32 -10.69 -3.69
CA ALA A 47 8.55 -11.42 -3.35
C ALA A 47 9.40 -10.65 -2.33
N ALA A 48 9.51 -9.32 -2.50
CA ALA A 48 10.26 -8.47 -1.59
C ALA A 48 9.63 -8.39 -0.18
N LEU A 49 8.30 -8.43 -0.06
CA LEU A 49 7.62 -8.45 1.24
C LEU A 49 7.70 -9.84 1.91
N VAL A 50 7.47 -10.90 1.15
CA VAL A 50 7.60 -12.28 1.63
C VAL A 50 9.03 -12.57 2.09
N GLY A 51 10.04 -12.12 1.33
CA GLY A 51 11.44 -12.25 1.71
C GLY A 51 11.82 -11.50 3.00
N ARG A 52 10.99 -10.57 3.46
CA ARG A 52 11.13 -9.88 4.76
C ARG A 52 10.28 -10.53 5.88
N GLY A 53 9.64 -11.66 5.60
CA GLY A 53 8.84 -12.42 6.56
C GLY A 53 7.39 -11.98 6.68
N LEU A 54 6.88 -11.13 5.78
CA LEU A 54 5.44 -10.83 5.75
C LEU A 54 4.66 -11.96 5.09
N GLU A 55 3.54 -12.34 5.70
CA GLU A 55 2.55 -13.21 5.07
C GLU A 55 1.73 -12.39 4.07
N VAL A 56 2.04 -12.54 2.79
CA VAL A 56 1.33 -11.85 1.70
C VAL A 56 0.48 -12.87 0.94
N GLY A 57 -0.81 -12.57 0.80
CA GLY A 57 -1.77 -13.38 0.09
C GLY A 57 -1.39 -13.63 -1.37
N GLU A 58 -2.11 -14.56 -2.00
CA GLU A 58 -1.91 -14.89 -3.41
C GLU A 58 -2.24 -13.70 -4.33
N ILE A 59 -1.62 -13.69 -5.51
CA ILE A 59 -1.90 -12.68 -6.52
C ILE A 59 -3.20 -13.05 -7.22
N THR A 60 -4.20 -12.18 -7.09
CA THR A 60 -5.47 -12.30 -7.81
C THR A 60 -5.51 -11.33 -8.98
N ASN A 61 -5.87 -11.80 -10.16
CA ASN A 61 -6.10 -10.94 -11.33
C ASN A 61 -7.60 -10.71 -11.53
N LEU A 62 -8.03 -9.45 -11.46
CA LEU A 62 -9.41 -9.04 -11.67
C LEU A 62 -9.46 -8.07 -12.85
N GLY A 63 -9.81 -8.58 -14.03
CA GLY A 63 -9.96 -7.76 -15.23
C GLY A 63 -8.67 -7.10 -15.70
N GLY A 64 -7.51 -7.74 -15.49
CA GLY A 64 -6.20 -7.22 -15.86
C GLY A 64 -5.47 -6.51 -14.72
N VAL A 65 -6.17 -6.07 -13.68
CA VAL A 65 -5.56 -5.46 -12.49
C VAL A 65 -5.20 -6.56 -11.49
N LYS A 66 -3.95 -6.57 -11.03
CA LYS A 66 -3.49 -7.56 -10.04
C LYS A 66 -3.61 -7.00 -8.62
N TYR A 67 -3.97 -7.87 -7.69
CA TYR A 67 -4.09 -7.56 -6.26
C TYR A 67 -3.37 -8.60 -5.41
N ALA A 68 -2.76 -8.16 -4.33
CA ALA A 68 -2.29 -9.03 -3.25
C ALA A 68 -2.43 -8.30 -1.91
N GLY A 69 -2.94 -8.97 -0.89
CA GLY A 69 -3.20 -8.35 0.42
C GLY A 69 -2.27 -8.87 1.51
N PHE A 70 -1.99 -8.03 2.51
CA PHE A 70 -1.39 -8.45 3.77
C PHE A 70 -1.94 -7.64 4.95
N SER A 71 -1.76 -8.16 6.16
CA SER A 71 -2.10 -7.45 7.39
C SER A 71 -0.85 -7.03 8.14
N ASP A 72 -0.90 -5.84 8.74
CA ASP A 72 0.10 -5.43 9.72
C ASP A 72 -0.20 -6.04 11.11
N PRO A 73 0.69 -5.88 12.11
CA PRO A 73 0.50 -6.49 13.43
C PRO A 73 -0.75 -6.06 14.18
N ASP A 74 -1.29 -4.87 13.90
CA ASP A 74 -2.54 -4.39 14.50
C ASP A 74 -3.77 -4.92 13.73
N GLY A 75 -3.56 -5.49 12.55
CA GLY A 75 -4.59 -6.08 11.70
C GLY A 75 -5.12 -5.14 10.62
N ASN A 76 -4.50 -3.99 10.36
CA ASN A 76 -4.92 -3.14 9.23
C ASN A 76 -4.71 -3.91 7.92
N LEU A 77 -5.60 -3.72 6.95
CA LEU A 77 -5.49 -4.38 5.64
C LEU A 77 -4.79 -3.46 4.63
N TRP A 78 -3.68 -3.98 4.08
CA TRP A 78 -2.89 -3.36 3.04
C TRP A 78 -3.07 -4.14 1.74
N LEU A 79 -3.51 -3.46 0.68
CA LEU A 79 -3.70 -4.06 -0.64
C LEU A 79 -2.68 -3.51 -1.62
N LEU A 80 -1.81 -4.37 -2.13
CA LEU A 80 -1.01 -4.06 -3.32
C LEU A 80 -1.91 -4.08 -4.54
N GLN A 81 -1.72 -3.14 -5.45
CA GLN A 81 -2.47 -3.03 -6.70
C GLN A 81 -1.53 -2.72 -7.87
N GLU A 82 -1.55 -3.56 -8.90
CA GLU A 82 -0.82 -3.32 -10.15
C GLU A 82 -1.83 -3.12 -11.28
N PHE A 83 -1.85 -1.92 -11.85
CA PHE A 83 -2.54 -1.68 -13.12
C PHE A 83 -1.63 -2.07 -14.29
N PRO A 84 -2.17 -2.75 -15.31
CA PRO A 84 -1.43 -3.00 -16.54
C PRO A 84 -1.15 -1.67 -17.25
N PRO A 85 -0.02 -1.53 -17.97
CA PRO A 85 0.44 -0.25 -18.51
C PRO A 85 -0.62 0.53 -19.31
N GLU A 86 -1.43 -0.18 -20.10
CA GLU A 86 -2.48 0.36 -20.95
C GLU A 86 -3.69 0.94 -20.18
N MET A 87 -3.86 0.58 -18.91
CA MET A 87 -4.95 1.08 -18.05
C MET A 87 -4.51 2.15 -17.06
N ARG A 88 -3.20 2.46 -16.98
CA ARG A 88 -2.68 3.45 -16.02
C ARG A 88 -3.14 4.85 -16.40
N GLN A 89 -3.69 5.58 -15.44
CA GLN A 89 -4.07 6.99 -15.61
C GLN A 89 -2.88 7.93 -15.29
N PRO A 90 -2.93 9.20 -15.73
CA PRO A 90 -1.99 10.22 -15.26
C PRO A 90 -1.95 10.27 -13.72
N GLY A 91 -0.74 10.27 -13.14
CA GLY A 91 -0.55 10.19 -11.67
C GLY A 91 -0.52 8.75 -11.10
N GLN A 92 -0.80 7.74 -11.92
CA GLN A 92 -0.64 6.32 -11.61
C GLN A 92 0.57 5.68 -12.33
N SER A 93 1.44 6.49 -12.94
CA SER A 93 2.66 6.01 -13.57
C SER A 93 3.81 5.97 -12.57
N PHE A 94 4.59 4.88 -12.59
CA PHE A 94 5.81 4.72 -11.79
C PHE A 94 6.98 5.50 -12.42
N TYR A 95 6.78 6.81 -12.68
CA TYR A 95 7.68 7.82 -13.28
C TYR A 95 7.74 7.83 -14.82
N THR A 96 7.85 8.97 -15.53
CA THR A 96 8.87 10.04 -15.48
C THR A 96 8.32 11.48 -15.38
N PHE A 97 8.88 12.30 -14.49
CA PHE A 97 9.01 13.74 -14.76
C PHE A 97 10.36 13.94 -15.46
N SER A 98 10.32 14.53 -16.66
CA SER A 98 11.49 15.00 -17.41
C SER A 98 12.24 16.11 -16.67
#